data_AF-A0A397EUS0-F1
#
_entry.id   AF-A0A397EUS0-F1
#
_cell.length_a   1.000
_cell.length_b   1.000
_cell.length_c   1.000
_cell.angle_alpha   90.00
_cell.angle_beta   90.00
_cell.angle_gamma   90.00
#
_symmetry.space_group_name_H-M   'P 1'
#
loop_
_entity.id
_entity.type
_entity.pdbx_description
1 polymer ?
#
loop_
_entity_poly.entity_id
_entity_poly.type
_entity_poly.pdbx_seq_one_letter_code
_entity_poly.pdbx_strand_id
1 'polypeptide(L)'
;MSTSKVAAVVCASVALRVGLFACGLDAFAQNRLEYVTPLNSLLRLQEGHFLYKAGVNPYAGDTFHQPPLVLAVYTLLDALTVFHIPLRTCLIGWTIFMDVVIALGFASVCRAFLSSQGEQQCERSKIWLNHPPVSSLLAPEMLPATTAAMFLFNPYSVLSSLALSTSLLTYASIVVGGFVGVSFVYMGRTWDFIRATYVWMHEYPDLTPNIGIFWYFFMELFDRFRSYFLVLLHLHPYLYVLPLFIRLRYDI
;
A
#
# COMPACT_ATOMS: atom_id res chain seq x y z
N MET A 1 -23.78 4.55 -15.84
CA MET A 1 -23.71 5.65 -14.85
C MET A 1 -22.68 5.41 -13.73
N SER A 2 -22.43 4.18 -13.27
CA SER A 2 -21.37 3.88 -12.26
C SER A 2 -19.95 4.30 -12.69
N THR A 3 -19.60 4.09 -13.97
CA THR A 3 -18.26 4.38 -14.50
C THR A 3 -17.92 5.86 -14.56
N SER A 4 -18.87 6.71 -14.95
CA SER A 4 -18.68 8.17 -14.98
C SER A 4 -18.47 8.76 -13.59
N LYS A 5 -19.16 8.19 -12.58
CA LYS A 5 -19.01 8.61 -11.18
C LYS A 5 -17.63 8.23 -10.61
N VAL A 6 -17.12 7.03 -10.91
CA VAL A 6 -15.76 6.63 -10.54
C VAL A 6 -14.72 7.53 -11.22
N ALA A 7 -14.90 7.85 -12.50
CA ALA A 7 -14.02 8.75 -13.21
C ALA A 7 -13.98 10.15 -12.59
N ALA A 8 -15.13 10.70 -12.19
CA ALA A 8 -15.20 12.00 -11.51
C ALA A 8 -14.43 12.01 -10.17
N VAL A 9 -14.58 10.95 -9.36
CA VAL A 9 -13.85 10.78 -8.09
C VAL A 9 -12.34 10.71 -8.33
N VAL A 10 -11.92 9.95 -9.35
CA VAL A 10 -10.51 9.84 -9.74
C VAL A 10 -9.96 11.20 -10.19
N CYS A 11 -10.65 11.92 -11.07
CA CYS A 11 -10.21 13.24 -11.53
C CYS A 11 -10.08 14.25 -10.38
N ALA A 12 -11.04 14.28 -9.46
CA ALA A 12 -10.99 15.16 -8.30
C ALA A 12 -9.79 14.85 -7.39
N SER A 13 -9.51 13.56 -7.18
CA SER A 13 -8.35 13.08 -6.42
C SER A 13 -7.01 13.44 -7.08
N VAL A 14 -6.90 13.27 -8.40
CA VAL A 14 -5.71 13.65 -9.16
C VAL A 14 -5.47 15.16 -9.05
N ALA A 15 -6.51 15.97 -9.24
CA ALA A 15 -6.41 17.42 -9.12
C ALA A 15 -5.97 17.87 -7.71
N LEU A 16 -6.51 17.23 -6.67
CA LEU A 16 -6.10 17.47 -5.28
C LEU A 16 -4.62 17.16 -5.06
N ARG A 17 -4.15 15.98 -5.48
CA ARG A 17 -2.74 15.57 -5.33
C ARG A 17 -1.80 16.50 -6.09
N VAL A 18 -2.11 16.82 -7.35
CA VAL A 18 -1.34 17.78 -8.15
C VAL A 18 -1.26 19.13 -7.45
N GLY A 19 -2.37 19.63 -6.91
CA GLY A 19 -2.40 20.87 -6.13
C GLY A 19 -1.50 20.82 -4.89
N LEU A 20 -1.56 19.73 -4.11
CA LEU A 20 -0.75 19.57 -2.91
C LEU A 20 0.76 19.48 -3.21
N PHE A 21 1.15 18.78 -4.28
CA PHE A 21 2.55 18.73 -4.74
C PHE A 21 3.03 20.06 -5.31
N ALA A 22 2.16 20.80 -6.00
CA ALA A 22 2.47 22.14 -6.51
C ALA A 22 2.73 23.13 -5.36
N CYS A 23 2.03 22.98 -4.24
CA CYS A 23 2.28 23.76 -3.02
C CYS A 23 3.56 23.34 -2.26
N GLY A 24 4.24 22.26 -2.66
CA GLY A 24 5.50 21.81 -2.03
C GLY A 24 5.31 21.10 -0.69
N LEU A 25 4.09 20.62 -0.39
CA LEU A 25 3.80 19.93 0.88
C LEU A 25 4.53 18.58 1.01
N ASP A 26 5.05 18.02 -0.09
CA ASP A 26 5.87 16.80 -0.10
C ASP A 26 7.15 16.96 0.74
N ALA A 27 7.79 18.13 0.70
CA ALA A 27 8.97 18.41 1.51
C ALA A 27 8.66 18.40 3.02
N PHE A 28 7.47 18.81 3.41
CA PHE A 28 7.01 18.72 4.80
C PHE A 28 6.75 17.26 5.21
N ALA A 29 6.09 16.48 4.35
CA ALA A 29 5.73 15.10 4.63
C ALA A 29 6.93 14.15 4.70
N GLN A 30 7.95 14.35 3.84
CA GLN A 30 9.14 13.49 3.78
C GLN A 30 10.02 13.56 5.04
N ASN A 31 9.96 14.66 5.78
CA ASN A 31 10.75 14.88 7.00
C ASN A 31 10.04 14.40 8.28
N ARG A 32 8.93 13.68 8.15
CA ARG A 32 8.11 13.21 9.28
C ARG A 32 8.17 11.70 9.38
N LEU A 33 8.62 11.23 10.53
CA LEU A 33 8.75 9.81 10.85
C LEU A 33 7.39 9.10 10.95
N GLU A 34 6.27 9.84 10.97
CA GLU A 34 4.91 9.31 10.94
C GLU A 34 4.60 8.65 9.59
N TYR A 35 5.18 9.18 8.51
CA TYR A 35 4.89 8.78 7.14
C TYR A 35 6.07 8.07 6.49
N VAL A 36 7.29 8.44 6.92
CA VAL A 36 8.55 7.90 6.41
C VAL A 36 9.22 7.05 7.49
N THR A 37 9.26 5.76 7.25
CA THR A 37 9.94 4.73 8.04
C THR A 37 11.10 4.14 7.23
N PRO A 38 12.01 3.38 7.87
CA PRO A 38 13.10 2.70 7.18
C PRO A 38 12.59 1.81 6.02
N LEU A 39 11.36 1.32 6.11
CA LEU A 39 10.74 0.43 5.12
C LEU A 39 10.13 1.15 3.91
N ASN A 40 9.90 2.46 3.98
CA ASN A 40 9.22 3.18 2.90
C ASN A 40 9.89 4.51 2.52
N SER A 41 11.11 4.75 3.04
CA SER A 41 11.92 5.95 2.78
C SER A 41 12.42 6.04 1.35
N LEU A 42 12.19 7.21 0.73
CA LEU A 42 12.72 7.57 -0.58
C LEU A 42 14.24 7.74 -0.56
N LEU A 43 14.79 8.27 0.54
CA LEU A 43 16.23 8.49 0.67
C LEU A 43 16.98 7.15 0.70
N ARG A 44 16.45 6.16 1.44
CA ARG A 44 17.03 4.80 1.43
C ARG A 44 16.89 4.12 0.07
N LEU A 45 15.82 4.42 -0.67
CA LEU A 45 15.66 3.95 -2.05
C LEU A 45 16.69 4.57 -3.00
N GLN A 46 16.98 5.87 -2.85
CA GLN A 46 18.05 6.58 -3.57
C GLN A 46 19.43 5.96 -3.26
N GLU A 47 19.72 5.70 -1.99
CA GLU A 47 20.96 5.04 -1.56
C GLU A 47 21.06 3.61 -2.11
N GLY A 48 19.99 2.82 -2.01
CA GLY A 48 19.92 1.47 -2.58
C GLY A 48 20.14 1.46 -4.09
N HIS A 49 19.57 2.43 -4.80
CA HIS A 49 19.77 2.63 -6.23
C HIS A 49 21.21 3.02 -6.58
N PHE A 50 21.82 3.89 -5.79
CA PHE A 50 23.23 4.25 -5.95
C PHE A 50 24.16 3.04 -5.79
N LEU A 51 23.94 2.22 -4.76
CA LEU A 51 24.68 0.97 -4.55
C LEU A 51 24.49 -0.01 -5.72
N TYR A 52 23.25 -0.15 -6.19
CA TYR A 52 22.92 -1.01 -7.33
C TYR A 52 23.69 -0.60 -8.59
N LYS A 53 23.71 0.71 -8.92
CA LYS A 53 24.47 1.24 -10.06
C LYS A 53 25.98 1.02 -9.93
N ALA A 54 26.50 0.96 -8.71
CA ALA A 54 27.91 0.65 -8.43
C ALA A 54 28.24 -0.85 -8.51
N GLY A 55 27.26 -1.72 -8.81
CA GLY A 55 27.45 -3.18 -8.85
C GLY A 55 27.55 -3.82 -7.46
N VAL A 56 27.23 -3.07 -6.40
CA VAL A 56 27.19 -3.57 -5.02
C VAL A 56 25.77 -4.03 -4.72
N ASN A 57 25.62 -5.19 -4.08
CA ASN A 57 24.30 -5.70 -3.68
C ASN A 57 23.65 -4.72 -2.67
N PRO A 58 22.53 -4.06 -3.01
CA PRO A 58 21.87 -3.07 -2.14
C PRO A 58 21.38 -3.66 -0.81
N TYR A 59 21.17 -4.97 -0.77
CA TYR A 59 20.65 -5.71 0.39
C TYR A 59 21.74 -6.35 1.24
N ALA A 60 23.01 -6.21 0.85
CA ALA A 60 24.12 -6.78 1.63
C ALA A 60 24.35 -6.04 2.96
N GLY A 61 23.83 -4.81 3.09
CA GLY A 61 23.89 -4.01 4.31
C GLY A 61 22.52 -3.69 4.89
N ASP A 62 22.51 -3.00 6.01
CA ASP A 62 21.30 -2.58 6.74
C ASP A 62 20.76 -1.23 6.22
N THR A 63 21.00 -0.91 4.94
CA THR A 63 20.66 0.40 4.35
C THR A 63 19.38 0.34 3.53
N PHE A 64 19.03 -0.80 2.94
CA PHE A 64 17.89 -0.92 2.03
C PHE A 64 17.10 -2.22 2.26
N HIS A 65 15.83 -2.08 2.63
CA HIS A 65 14.93 -3.21 2.95
C HIS A 65 13.62 -3.19 2.15
N GLN A 66 13.53 -2.36 1.10
CA GLN A 66 12.34 -2.33 0.26
C GLN A 66 12.37 -3.46 -0.79
N PRO A 67 11.20 -3.92 -1.27
CA PRO A 67 11.15 -4.96 -2.29
C PRO A 67 11.94 -4.62 -3.58
N PRO A 68 12.57 -5.61 -4.26
CA PRO A 68 13.36 -5.37 -5.48
C PRO A 68 12.61 -4.72 -6.63
N LEU A 69 11.31 -4.97 -6.76
CA LEU A 69 10.52 -4.28 -7.78
C LEU A 69 10.43 -2.78 -7.54
N VAL A 70 10.43 -2.32 -6.27
CA VAL A 70 10.46 -0.90 -5.95
C VAL A 70 11.74 -0.26 -6.50
N LEU A 71 12.88 -0.96 -6.29
CA LEU A 71 14.17 -0.56 -6.85
C LEU A 71 14.14 -0.56 -8.39
N ALA A 72 13.57 -1.60 -9.01
CA ALA A 72 13.46 -1.69 -10.46
C ALA A 72 12.59 -0.56 -11.05
N VAL A 73 11.44 -0.28 -10.43
CA VAL A 73 10.59 0.86 -10.80
C VAL A 73 11.36 2.17 -10.66
N TYR A 74 12.10 2.35 -9.56
CA TYR A 74 12.92 3.55 -9.37
C TYR A 74 13.99 3.68 -10.46
N THR A 75 14.70 2.60 -10.80
CA THR A 75 15.69 2.60 -11.89
C THR A 75 15.07 2.99 -13.23
N LEU A 76 13.84 2.53 -13.50
CA LEU A 76 13.10 2.88 -14.70
C LEU A 76 12.71 4.37 -14.71
N LEU A 77 12.20 4.88 -13.60
CA LEU A 77 11.84 6.30 -13.47
C LEU A 77 13.06 7.22 -13.56
N ASP A 78 14.21 6.80 -13.01
CA ASP A 78 15.48 7.49 -13.15
C ASP A 78 15.97 7.48 -14.60
N ALA A 79 15.79 6.37 -15.33
CA ALA A 79 16.13 6.31 -16.76
C ALA A 79 15.29 7.28 -17.62
N LEU A 80 14.04 7.59 -17.22
CA LEU A 80 13.21 8.58 -17.92
C LEU A 80 13.74 10.02 -17.80
N THR A 81 14.66 10.29 -16.86
CA THR A 81 15.27 11.62 -16.72
C THR A 81 16.14 12.02 -17.93
N VAL A 82 16.52 11.04 -18.78
CA VAL A 82 17.18 11.27 -20.07
C VAL A 82 16.35 12.19 -20.98
N PHE A 83 15.02 12.20 -20.82
CA PHE A 83 14.11 13.09 -21.55
C PHE A 83 13.99 14.50 -20.95
N HIS A 84 14.93 14.92 -20.10
CA HIS A 84 14.93 16.22 -19.39
C HIS A 84 13.73 16.42 -18.44
N ILE A 85 13.07 15.34 -18.06
CA ILE A 85 12.01 15.36 -17.05
C ILE A 85 12.66 15.19 -15.67
N PRO A 86 12.43 16.10 -14.71
CA PRO A 86 13.05 15.98 -13.39
C PRO A 86 12.50 14.76 -12.64
N LEU A 87 13.39 14.03 -11.94
CA LEU A 87 13.05 12.80 -11.22
C LEU A 87 11.89 12.97 -10.24
N ARG A 88 11.80 14.12 -9.57
CA ARG A 88 10.67 14.47 -8.70
C ARG A 88 9.33 14.39 -9.43
N THR A 89 9.24 14.90 -10.66
CA THR A 89 8.00 14.85 -11.45
C THR A 89 7.67 13.43 -11.89
N CYS A 90 8.67 12.63 -12.25
CA CYS A 90 8.48 11.19 -12.55
C CYS A 90 7.93 10.44 -11.33
N LEU A 91 8.49 10.68 -10.14
CA LEU A 91 8.05 10.07 -8.89
C LEU A 91 6.62 10.49 -8.51
N ILE A 92 6.29 11.78 -8.62
CA ILE A 92 4.92 12.29 -8.38
C ILE A 92 3.92 11.68 -9.37
N GLY A 93 4.28 11.62 -10.65
CA GLY A 93 3.43 10.99 -11.66
C GLY A 93 3.18 9.51 -11.36
N TRP A 94 4.23 8.81 -10.92
CA TRP A 94 4.14 7.40 -10.53
C TRP A 94 3.25 7.15 -9.30
N THR A 95 3.36 7.97 -8.25
CA THR A 95 2.51 7.81 -7.06
C THR A 95 1.04 8.07 -7.36
N ILE A 96 0.75 9.14 -8.11
CA ILE A 96 -0.61 9.44 -8.57
C ILE A 96 -1.14 8.29 -9.44
N PHE A 97 -0.34 7.79 -10.37
CA PHE A 97 -0.70 6.65 -11.22
C PHE A 97 -1.06 5.42 -10.38
N MET A 98 -0.24 5.08 -9.39
CA MET A 98 -0.49 3.94 -8.49
C MET A 98 -1.79 4.11 -7.69
N ASP A 99 -2.05 5.30 -7.16
CA ASP A 99 -3.31 5.59 -6.45
C ASP A 99 -4.54 5.39 -7.35
N VAL A 100 -4.45 5.81 -8.61
CA VAL A 100 -5.51 5.59 -9.60
C VAL A 100 -5.71 4.11 -9.88
N VAL A 101 -4.63 3.36 -10.12
CA VAL A 101 -4.68 1.91 -10.37
C VAL A 101 -5.31 1.17 -9.19
N ILE A 102 -4.92 1.49 -7.96
CA ILE A 102 -5.47 0.89 -6.74
C ILE A 102 -6.97 1.21 -6.60
N ALA A 103 -7.36 2.47 -6.80
CA ALA A 103 -8.75 2.89 -6.72
C ALA A 103 -9.64 2.21 -7.77
N LEU A 104 -9.14 2.06 -9.00
CA LEU A 104 -9.83 1.31 -10.05
C LEU A 104 -9.92 -0.18 -9.73
N GLY A 105 -8.88 -0.74 -9.10
CA GLY A 105 -8.87 -2.11 -8.57
C GLY A 105 -9.94 -2.33 -7.49
N PHE A 106 -10.07 -1.42 -6.52
CA PHE A 106 -11.15 -1.51 -5.54
C PHE A 106 -12.53 -1.40 -6.19
N ALA A 107 -12.71 -0.46 -7.13
CA ALA A 107 -13.96 -0.32 -7.85
C ALA A 107 -14.29 -1.56 -8.70
N SER A 108 -13.30 -2.22 -9.31
CA SER A 108 -13.52 -3.43 -10.11
C SER A 108 -13.89 -4.64 -9.26
N VAL A 109 -13.18 -4.86 -8.14
CA VAL A 109 -13.50 -5.92 -7.17
C VAL A 109 -14.90 -5.70 -6.59
N CYS A 110 -15.23 -4.46 -6.22
CA CYS A 110 -16.55 -4.10 -5.74
C CYS A 110 -17.66 -4.41 -6.78
N ARG A 111 -17.44 -4.11 -8.06
CA ARG A 111 -18.39 -4.44 -9.13
C ARG A 111 -18.55 -5.95 -9.30
N ALA A 112 -17.45 -6.70 -9.27
CA ALA A 112 -17.47 -8.16 -9.38
C ALA A 112 -18.25 -8.80 -8.21
N PHE A 113 -18.07 -8.26 -7.00
CA PHE A 113 -18.84 -8.68 -5.83
C PHE A 113 -20.33 -8.40 -5.99
N LEU A 114 -20.70 -7.19 -6.43
CA LEU A 114 -22.11 -6.83 -6.67
C LEU A 114 -22.77 -7.68 -7.77
N SER A 115 -22.05 -8.02 -8.84
CA SER A 115 -22.58 -8.93 -9.87
C SER A 115 -22.84 -10.32 -9.31
N SER A 116 -21.94 -10.85 -8.46
CA SER A 116 -22.11 -12.16 -7.83
C SER A 116 -23.27 -12.20 -6.83
N GLN A 117 -23.49 -11.10 -6.09
CA GLN A 117 -24.65 -10.99 -5.19
C GLN A 117 -25.96 -10.82 -5.95
N GLY A 118 -25.99 -10.05 -7.05
CA GLY A 118 -27.20 -9.87 -7.86
C GLY A 118 -27.77 -11.19 -8.39
N GLU A 119 -26.89 -12.12 -8.80
CA GLU A 119 -27.28 -13.47 -9.22
C GLU A 119 -27.89 -14.27 -8.06
N GLN A 120 -27.27 -14.26 -6.88
CA GLN A 120 -27.78 -14.94 -5.68
C GLN A 120 -29.07 -14.32 -5.14
N GLN A 121 -29.22 -13.00 -5.22
CA GLN A 121 -30.40 -12.27 -4.76
C GLN A 121 -31.59 -12.53 -5.68
N CYS A 122 -31.39 -12.65 -7.00
CA CYS A 122 -32.45 -13.10 -7.92
C CYS A 122 -33.03 -14.47 -7.51
N GLU A 123 -32.18 -15.43 -7.12
CA GLU A 123 -32.66 -16.73 -6.60
C GLU A 123 -33.34 -16.62 -5.22
N ARG A 124 -32.81 -15.77 -4.32
CA ARG A 124 -33.29 -15.62 -2.92
C ARG A 124 -34.48 -14.65 -2.77
N SER A 125 -34.75 -13.82 -3.78
CA SER A 125 -35.78 -12.77 -3.81
C SER A 125 -37.23 -13.26 -3.81
N LYS A 126 -37.48 -14.58 -3.84
CA LYS A 126 -38.80 -15.12 -3.48
C LYS A 126 -39.20 -14.80 -2.05
N ILE A 127 -38.25 -14.42 -1.18
CA ILE A 127 -38.48 -14.12 0.23
C ILE A 127 -38.37 -12.60 0.44
N TRP A 128 -39.52 -11.95 0.65
CA TRP A 128 -39.77 -10.49 0.65
C TRP A 128 -39.18 -9.66 1.82
N LEU A 129 -38.28 -10.22 2.65
CA LEU A 129 -37.87 -9.62 3.94
C LEU A 129 -36.47 -8.95 3.96
N ASN A 130 -35.77 -8.82 2.83
CA ASN A 130 -34.32 -8.59 2.82
C ASN A 130 -33.82 -7.24 2.27
N HIS A 131 -34.59 -6.15 2.33
CA HIS A 131 -34.09 -4.82 1.94
C HIS A 131 -33.87 -3.91 3.15
N PRO A 132 -32.73 -4.01 3.87
CA PRO A 132 -32.37 -3.01 4.85
C PRO A 132 -32.16 -1.66 4.14
N PRO A 133 -32.63 -0.54 4.72
CA PRO A 133 -32.42 0.78 4.15
C PRO A 133 -30.93 1.15 4.23
N VAL A 134 -30.24 1.09 3.09
CA VAL A 134 -28.85 1.58 2.97
C VAL A 134 -28.86 3.07 2.63
N SER A 135 -27.86 3.81 3.12
CA SER A 135 -27.67 5.20 2.72
C SER A 135 -27.42 5.31 1.22
N SER A 136 -27.77 6.44 0.61
CA SER A 136 -27.62 6.65 -0.84
C SER A 136 -26.18 6.50 -1.34
N LEU A 137 -25.20 6.72 -0.46
CA LEU A 137 -23.77 6.52 -0.72
C LEU A 137 -23.37 5.03 -0.73
N LEU A 138 -24.05 4.20 0.05
CA LEU A 138 -23.85 2.75 0.10
C LEU A 138 -24.86 2.00 -0.79
N ALA A 139 -25.61 2.72 -1.62
CA ALA A 139 -26.45 2.11 -2.63
C ALA A 139 -25.58 1.34 -3.64
N PRO A 140 -26.02 0.16 -4.14
CA PRO A 140 -25.25 -0.67 -5.07
C PRO A 140 -24.73 0.08 -6.31
N GLU A 141 -25.47 1.09 -6.78
CA GLU A 141 -25.07 1.90 -7.93
C GLU A 141 -23.87 2.84 -7.63
N MET A 142 -23.80 3.34 -6.40
CA MET A 142 -22.77 4.28 -5.93
C MET A 142 -21.58 3.59 -5.27
N LEU A 143 -21.75 2.34 -4.82
CA LEU A 143 -20.80 1.59 -4.00
C LEU A 143 -19.39 1.48 -4.62
N PRO A 144 -19.22 1.24 -5.94
CA PRO A 144 -17.89 1.24 -6.55
C PRO A 144 -17.22 2.63 -6.56
N ALA A 145 -18.00 3.70 -6.63
CA ALA A 145 -17.48 5.07 -6.58
C ALA A 145 -17.17 5.50 -5.15
N THR A 146 -17.96 5.08 -4.16
CA THR A 146 -17.72 5.40 -2.76
C THR A 146 -16.56 4.61 -2.19
N THR A 147 -16.37 3.33 -2.56
CA THR A 147 -15.17 2.56 -2.18
C THR A 147 -13.89 3.19 -2.74
N ALA A 148 -13.89 3.58 -4.02
CA ALA A 148 -12.78 4.33 -4.61
C ALA A 148 -12.54 5.68 -3.91
N ALA A 149 -13.61 6.42 -3.59
CA ALA A 149 -13.52 7.71 -2.89
C ALA A 149 -12.97 7.55 -1.46
N MET A 150 -13.43 6.52 -0.73
CA MET A 150 -12.96 6.22 0.62
C MET A 150 -11.46 5.96 0.65
N PHE A 151 -10.90 5.28 -0.36
CA PHE A 151 -9.46 5.09 -0.48
C PHE A 151 -8.74 6.37 -0.92
N LEU A 152 -9.20 7.02 -1.99
CA LEU A 152 -8.49 8.15 -2.61
C LEU A 152 -8.46 9.41 -1.74
N PHE A 153 -9.51 9.65 -0.97
CA PHE A 153 -9.63 10.77 -0.03
C PHE A 153 -9.31 10.37 1.42
N ASN A 154 -8.83 9.15 1.64
CA ASN A 154 -8.31 8.76 2.94
C ASN A 154 -7.09 9.66 3.27
N PRO A 155 -7.06 10.32 4.44
CA PRO A 155 -5.93 11.16 4.81
C PRO A 155 -4.61 10.38 4.81
N TYR A 156 -4.63 9.10 5.21
CA TYR A 156 -3.45 8.25 5.18
C TYR A 156 -2.97 7.97 3.76
N SER A 157 -3.86 7.63 2.81
CA SER A 157 -3.50 7.41 1.41
C SER A 157 -2.98 8.69 0.73
N VAL A 158 -3.60 9.83 1.05
CA VAL A 158 -3.14 11.15 0.56
C VAL A 158 -1.76 11.46 1.14
N LEU A 159 -1.54 11.24 2.43
CA LEU A 159 -0.26 11.49 3.10
C LEU A 159 0.84 10.51 2.65
N SER A 160 0.53 9.24 2.42
CA SER A 160 1.48 8.27 1.86
C SER A 160 1.90 8.64 0.44
N SER A 161 0.96 9.14 -0.37
CA SER A 161 1.26 9.66 -1.71
C SER A 161 2.16 10.89 -1.63
N LEU A 162 1.85 11.85 -0.74
CA LEU A 162 2.66 13.05 -0.45
C LEU A 162 4.07 12.73 0.05
N ALA A 163 4.19 11.72 0.91
CA ALA A 163 5.46 11.27 1.46
C ALA A 163 6.31 10.49 0.44
N LEU A 164 5.80 10.28 -0.79
CA LEU A 164 6.42 9.43 -1.81
C LEU A 164 6.72 8.02 -1.26
N SER A 165 5.83 7.54 -0.39
CA SER A 165 5.99 6.29 0.35
C SER A 165 5.71 5.08 -0.53
N THR A 166 6.57 4.07 -0.45
CA THR A 166 6.45 2.81 -1.21
C THR A 166 5.42 1.84 -0.63
N SER A 167 4.75 2.23 0.45
CA SER A 167 3.67 1.47 1.12
C SER A 167 2.51 1.09 0.20
N LEU A 168 2.22 1.89 -0.84
CA LEU A 168 1.21 1.60 -1.85
C LEU A 168 1.49 0.32 -2.66
N LEU A 169 2.77 -0.03 -2.86
CA LEU A 169 3.18 -1.28 -3.51
C LEU A 169 3.00 -2.51 -2.59
N THR A 170 2.90 -2.29 -1.28
CA THR A 170 2.68 -3.36 -0.29
C THR A 170 1.19 -3.74 -0.21
N TYR A 171 0.28 -2.78 -0.41
CA TYR A 171 -1.17 -3.01 -0.45
C TYR A 171 -1.67 -3.65 -1.75
N ALA A 172 -0.89 -3.60 -2.83
CA ALA A 172 -1.10 -4.41 -4.02
C ALA A 172 -0.83 -5.92 -3.77
N SER A 173 -1.00 -6.40 -2.54
CA SER A 173 -0.62 -7.74 -2.09
C SER A 173 -1.44 -8.89 -2.67
N ILE A 174 -2.53 -8.59 -3.39
CA ILE A 174 -3.17 -9.56 -4.29
C ILE A 174 -2.23 -9.92 -5.48
N VAL A 175 -1.18 -9.12 -5.73
CA VAL A 175 -0.10 -9.31 -6.71
C VAL A 175 1.16 -9.94 -6.09
N VAL A 176 1.22 -10.18 -4.77
CA VAL A 176 2.43 -10.69 -4.06
C VAL A 176 3.02 -11.95 -4.72
N GLY A 177 2.21 -12.84 -5.28
CA GLY A 177 2.72 -14.01 -6.01
C GLY A 177 3.50 -13.67 -7.28
N GLY A 178 3.00 -12.72 -8.10
CA GLY A 178 3.72 -12.25 -9.30
C GLY A 178 4.92 -11.37 -8.94
N PHE A 179 4.80 -10.60 -7.87
CA PHE A 179 5.81 -9.66 -7.40
C PHE A 179 7.07 -10.36 -6.88
N VAL A 180 6.90 -11.47 -6.15
CA VAL A 180 8.02 -12.31 -5.68
C VAL A 180 8.72 -12.98 -6.88
N GLY A 181 7.96 -13.46 -7.87
CA GLY A 181 8.52 -14.08 -9.08
C GLY A 181 9.36 -13.12 -9.93
N VAL A 182 8.86 -11.90 -10.18
CA VAL A 182 9.60 -10.87 -10.92
C VAL A 182 10.82 -10.38 -10.15
N SER A 183 10.69 -10.22 -8.82
CA SER A 183 11.80 -9.82 -7.94
C SER A 183 12.94 -10.85 -7.95
N PHE A 184 12.62 -12.14 -7.94
CA PHE A 184 13.60 -13.23 -8.03
C PHE A 184 14.39 -13.21 -9.34
N VAL A 185 13.73 -12.98 -10.47
CA VAL A 185 14.40 -12.89 -11.77
C VAL A 185 15.30 -11.67 -11.86
N TYR A 186 14.84 -10.52 -11.37
CA TYR A 186 15.60 -9.26 -11.40
C TYR A 186 16.88 -9.32 -10.56
N MET A 187 16.86 -10.06 -9.43
CA MET A 187 17.99 -10.14 -8.52
C MET A 187 19.03 -11.21 -8.90
N GLY A 188 18.94 -11.78 -10.10
CA GLY A 188 19.86 -12.84 -10.54
C GLY A 188 19.54 -14.20 -9.93
N ARG A 189 18.26 -14.48 -9.63
CA ARG A 189 17.77 -15.74 -9.05
C ARG A 189 18.26 -16.02 -7.64
N THR A 190 18.44 -14.97 -6.84
CA THR A 190 18.76 -15.08 -5.41
C THR A 190 17.50 -14.81 -4.56
N TRP A 191 17.45 -15.45 -3.39
CA TRP A 191 16.36 -15.28 -2.41
C TRP A 191 16.71 -14.28 -1.31
N ASP A 192 17.85 -13.60 -1.41
CA ASP A 192 18.37 -12.71 -0.37
C ASP A 192 17.39 -11.58 -0.03
N PHE A 193 16.63 -11.08 -1.02
CA PHE A 193 15.57 -10.09 -0.79
C PHE A 193 14.46 -10.60 0.12
N ILE A 194 14.16 -11.91 0.14
CA ILE A 194 13.09 -12.39 1.02
C ILE A 194 13.46 -12.15 2.46
N ARG A 195 14.71 -12.48 2.83
CA ARG A 195 15.20 -12.23 4.17
C ARG A 195 15.27 -10.73 4.43
N ALA A 196 15.87 -9.97 3.52
CA ALA A 196 16.11 -8.55 3.71
C ALA A 196 14.84 -7.67 3.67
N THR A 197 13.72 -8.15 3.11
CA THR A 197 12.47 -7.39 2.97
C THR A 197 11.34 -7.96 3.83
N TYR A 198 11.03 -9.25 3.72
CA TYR A 198 9.86 -9.85 4.38
C TYR A 198 10.18 -10.41 5.76
N VAL A 199 11.35 -11.06 5.90
CA VAL A 199 11.79 -11.57 7.21
C VAL A 199 12.26 -10.42 8.10
N TRP A 200 12.94 -9.42 7.54
CA TRP A 200 13.34 -8.21 8.28
C TRP A 200 12.14 -7.51 8.93
N MET A 201 10.99 -7.44 8.24
CA MET A 201 9.74 -6.92 8.81
C MET A 201 9.28 -7.70 10.06
N HIS A 202 9.43 -9.03 10.04
CA HIS A 202 9.06 -9.89 11.18
C HIS A 202 10.08 -9.84 12.32
N GLU A 203 11.37 -9.69 11.99
CA GLU A 203 12.45 -9.64 12.97
C GLU A 203 12.56 -8.24 13.63
N TYR A 204 12.09 -7.19 12.95
CA TYR A 204 12.14 -5.77 13.38
C TYR A 204 13.45 -5.44 14.14
N PRO A 205 14.63 -5.66 13.51
CA PRO A 205 15.91 -5.60 14.21
C PRO A 205 16.33 -4.16 14.52
N ASP A 206 15.94 -3.22 13.65
CA ASP A 206 16.27 -1.80 13.77
C ASP A 206 15.22 -1.03 14.57
N LEU A 207 15.67 -0.30 15.59
CA LEU A 207 14.84 0.53 16.47
C LEU A 207 15.06 2.02 16.24
N THR A 208 15.44 2.40 15.01
CA THR A 208 15.51 3.80 14.62
C THR A 208 14.20 4.54 14.98
N PRO A 209 14.32 5.75 15.61
CA PRO A 209 13.17 6.51 16.07
C PRO A 209 12.07 6.64 15.02
N ASN A 210 10.85 6.20 15.35
CA ASN A 210 9.68 6.40 14.52
C ASN A 210 8.39 6.46 15.37
N ILE A 211 7.29 6.91 14.80
CA ILE A 211 6.05 7.19 15.57
C ILE A 211 5.14 5.95 15.61
N GLY A 212 5.61 4.83 15.06
CA GLY A 212 4.90 3.57 15.08
C GLY A 212 4.77 3.01 16.48
N ILE A 213 3.61 2.43 16.78
CA ILE A 213 3.33 1.73 18.05
C ILE A 213 4.38 0.65 18.35
N PHE A 214 4.88 -0.02 17.30
CA PHE A 214 5.95 -1.01 17.40
C PHE A 214 7.22 -0.40 17.97
N TRP A 215 7.62 0.79 17.53
CA TRP A 215 8.84 1.42 18.02
C TRP A 215 8.77 1.76 19.51
N TYR A 216 7.72 2.47 19.95
CA TYR A 216 7.54 2.81 21.36
C TYR A 216 7.55 1.55 22.25
N PHE A 217 6.83 0.53 21.81
CA PHE A 217 6.75 -0.73 22.55
C PHE A 217 8.10 -1.46 22.61
N PHE A 218 8.82 -1.57 21.49
CA PHE A 218 10.06 -2.34 21.41
C PHE A 218 11.31 -1.59 21.89
N MET A 219 11.29 -0.26 21.94
CA MET A 219 12.36 0.53 22.57
C MET A 219 12.35 0.42 24.10
N GLU A 220 11.17 0.29 24.71
CA GLU A 220 11.03 0.16 26.17
C GLU A 220 11.21 -1.28 26.66
N LEU A 221 11.19 -2.25 25.75
CA LEU A 221 11.24 -3.67 26.05
C LEU A 221 12.68 -4.19 26.12
N PHE A 222 12.99 -4.99 27.14
CA PHE A 222 14.28 -5.68 27.19
C PHE A 222 14.46 -6.62 26.00
N ASP A 223 15.66 -6.62 25.40
CA ASP A 223 16.00 -7.43 24.22
C ASP A 223 15.65 -8.91 24.38
N ARG A 224 15.79 -9.45 25.60
CA ARG A 224 15.45 -10.84 25.91
C ARG A 224 13.98 -11.18 25.63
N PHE A 225 13.06 -10.24 25.78
CA PHE A 225 11.62 -10.45 25.57
C PHE A 225 11.15 -10.05 24.18
N ARG A 226 12.02 -9.44 23.36
CA ARG A 226 11.67 -8.90 22.04
C ARG A 226 11.01 -9.94 21.13
N SER A 227 11.62 -11.11 21.01
CA SER A 227 11.10 -12.20 20.17
C SER A 227 9.72 -12.69 20.61
N TYR A 228 9.48 -12.82 21.91
CA TYR A 228 8.18 -13.23 22.45
C TYR A 228 7.08 -12.24 22.07
N PHE A 229 7.32 -10.94 22.30
CA PHE A 229 6.32 -9.92 21.99
C PHE A 229 6.17 -9.66 20.49
N LEU A 230 7.22 -9.83 19.69
CA LEU A 230 7.13 -9.79 18.23
C LEU A 230 6.15 -10.85 17.71
N VAL A 231 6.30 -12.09 18.15
CA VAL A 231 5.37 -13.18 17.77
C VAL A 231 3.95 -12.87 18.23
N LEU A 232 3.78 -12.42 19.48
CA LEU A 232 2.47 -12.12 20.05
C LEU A 232 1.76 -10.96 19.31
N LEU A 233 2.48 -9.87 19.01
CA LEU A 233 1.93 -8.72 18.29
C LEU A 233 1.62 -9.04 16.83
N HIS A 234 2.43 -9.86 16.16
CA HIS A 234 2.12 -10.32 14.80
C HIS A 234 0.93 -11.27 14.78
N LEU A 235 0.73 -12.10 15.81
CA LEU A 235 -0.43 -12.99 15.91
C LEU A 235 -1.72 -12.29 16.33
N HIS A 236 -1.61 -11.13 17.00
CA HIS A 236 -2.74 -10.40 17.57
C HIS A 236 -3.88 -10.09 16.58
N PRO A 237 -3.64 -9.59 15.34
CA PRO A 237 -4.72 -9.38 14.36
C PRO A 237 -5.46 -10.66 14.00
N TYR A 238 -4.77 -11.80 13.91
CA TYR A 238 -5.36 -13.09 13.54
C TYR A 238 -6.31 -13.63 14.62
N LEU A 239 -6.07 -13.29 15.89
CA LEU A 239 -6.95 -13.66 17.00
C LEU A 239 -8.34 -13.03 16.90
N TYR A 240 -8.48 -11.86 16.26
CA TYR A 240 -9.78 -11.19 16.09
C TYR A 240 -10.47 -11.55 14.78
N VAL A 241 -9.70 -11.76 13.71
CA VAL A 241 -10.26 -12.06 12.39
C VAL A 241 -11.00 -13.39 12.40
N LEU A 242 -10.47 -14.42 13.06
CA LEU A 242 -11.04 -15.76 13.04
C LEU A 242 -12.41 -15.84 13.77
N PRO A 243 -12.56 -15.31 15.00
CA PRO A 243 -13.87 -15.24 15.67
C PRO A 243 -14.86 -14.33 14.96
N LEU A 244 -14.40 -13.19 14.42
CA LEU A 244 -15.27 -12.26 13.70
C LEU A 244 -15.80 -12.88 12.41
N PHE A 245 -14.95 -13.60 11.66
CA PHE A 245 -15.34 -14.37 10.49
C PHE A 245 -16.36 -15.45 10.82
N ILE A 246 -16.13 -16.22 11.89
CA ILE A 246 -17.09 -17.23 12.35
C ILE A 246 -18.43 -16.56 12.68
N ARG A 247 -18.43 -15.45 13.44
CA ARG A 247 -19.65 -14.74 13.83
C ARG A 247 -20.42 -14.20 12.63
N LEU A 248 -19.75 -13.50 11.71
CA LEU A 248 -20.35 -12.94 10.50
C LEU A 248 -20.93 -14.02 9.57
N ARG A 249 -20.32 -15.22 9.53
CA ARG A 249 -20.86 -16.33 8.74
C ARG A 249 -22.21 -16.83 9.27
N TYR A 250 -22.46 -16.72 10.57
CA TYR A 250 -23.74 -17.14 11.16
C TYR A 250 -24.85 -16.10 11.00
N ASP A 251 -24.53 -14.85 10.67
CA ASP A 251 -25.49 -13.75 10.54
C ASP A 251 -25.93 -13.47 9.07
N ILE A 252 -25.46 -14.23 8.07
CA ILE A 252 -25.72 -14.06 6.61
C ILE A 252 -26.47 -15.27 6.02
#